data_AF-A0A1X1QZC6-F1
#
_entry.id   AF-A0A1X1QZC6-F1
#
_cell.length_a   1.000
_cell.length_b   1.000
_cell.length_c   1.000
_cell.angle_alpha   90.00
_cell.angle_beta   90.00
_cell.angle_gamma   90.00
#
_symmetry.space_group_name_H-M   'P 1'
#
loop_
_entity.id
_entity.type
_entity.pdbx_description
1 polymer ?
#
loop_
_entity_poly.entity_id
_entity_poly.type
_entity_poly.pdbx_seq_one_letter_code
_entity_poly.pdbx_strand_id
1 'polypeptide(L)'
;MTWGSSAAAAAAVALLLAGCSSGGAAHESAEPAGVADASAAAGEPAAGEPAPVESVYVSIPYQPPVKHGAVPGAKIHVTQADGSGGNCTLGPAVRQPSTGRTGFLTAGHCAGTVTVDGEYLGEVEEIRVTRDEDADAPVGERPPAEDSGIIWTPRAGEKAAAYVAGRPVIGALSETELHALPRSTMDNDAAGVPVCNFGATTGSWCSSFWGAGGYIGSGGGIDGDSGSPMFLVDGDGNAILIGVVDDPAGASILARTLRRLKIQPITAF
;
A
#
# COMPACT_ATOMS: atom_id res chain seq x y z
N MET A 1 -0.76 29.75 -34.52
CA MET A 1 -2.17 29.41 -34.25
C MET A 1 -2.45 29.78 -32.81
N THR A 2 -3.30 30.79 -32.60
CA THR A 2 -3.61 31.43 -31.31
C THR A 2 -4.91 30.88 -30.74
N TRP A 3 -4.88 30.32 -29.54
CA TRP A 3 -6.04 30.04 -28.68
C TRP A 3 -5.55 30.38 -27.26
N GLY A 4 -6.15 31.22 -26.43
CA GLY A 4 -7.53 31.70 -26.34
C GLY A 4 -7.96 31.51 -24.88
N SER A 5 -7.66 32.49 -24.01
CA SER A 5 -8.05 32.49 -22.60
C SER A 5 -9.55 32.73 -22.45
N SER A 6 -10.22 31.99 -21.55
CA SER A 6 -11.53 32.35 -21.01
C SER A 6 -11.58 32.08 -19.51
N ALA A 7 -12.05 33.08 -18.78
CA ALA A 7 -12.19 33.12 -17.33
C ALA A 7 -13.67 33.01 -16.89
N ALA A 8 -13.83 32.54 -15.65
CA ALA A 8 -14.88 32.84 -14.65
C ALA A 8 -16.35 32.41 -14.89
N ALA A 9 -16.93 31.77 -13.86
CA ALA A 9 -18.01 32.36 -13.05
C ALA A 9 -18.30 31.50 -11.80
N ALA A 10 -18.41 32.16 -10.64
CA ALA A 10 -18.93 31.61 -9.40
C ALA A 10 -20.45 31.80 -9.34
N ALA A 11 -21.16 30.89 -8.65
CA ALA A 11 -22.50 31.16 -8.13
C ALA A 11 -22.73 30.38 -6.83
N ALA A 12 -22.92 31.11 -5.75
CA ALA A 12 -23.47 30.63 -4.48
C ALA A 12 -24.98 30.85 -4.49
N VAL A 13 -25.74 29.89 -3.96
CA VAL A 13 -27.12 30.10 -3.50
C VAL A 13 -27.29 29.38 -2.17
N ALA A 14 -27.51 30.16 -1.13
CA ALA A 14 -28.11 29.71 0.13
C ALA A 14 -29.61 30.03 0.08
N LEU A 15 -30.45 29.17 0.66
CA LEU A 15 -31.76 29.55 1.20
C LEU A 15 -32.22 28.53 2.25
N LEU A 16 -32.65 29.09 3.38
CA LEU A 16 -33.15 28.50 4.62
C LEU A 16 -34.63 28.07 4.51
N LEU A 17 -35.07 27.23 5.48
CA LEU A 17 -36.26 27.33 6.35
C LEU A 17 -36.68 25.91 6.79
N ALA A 18 -36.53 25.53 8.07
CA ALA A 18 -37.40 25.80 9.23
C ALA A 18 -38.69 24.95 9.26
N GLY A 19 -38.86 24.20 10.36
CA GLY A 19 -40.07 23.44 10.66
C GLY A 19 -39.99 22.70 12.01
N CYS A 20 -40.18 23.44 13.10
CA CYS A 20 -40.50 22.88 14.42
C CYS A 20 -41.97 22.42 14.45
N SER A 21 -42.28 21.34 15.18
CA SER A 21 -43.37 21.38 16.18
C SER A 21 -43.30 20.21 17.16
N SER A 22 -43.78 20.49 18.35
CA SER A 22 -43.61 19.82 19.64
C SER A 22 -44.92 19.26 20.20
N GLY A 23 -44.80 18.34 21.17
CA GLY A 23 -45.82 18.04 22.20
C GLY A 23 -46.50 16.68 22.02
N GLY A 24 -46.81 15.90 23.05
CA GLY A 24 -46.70 16.06 24.50
C GLY A 24 -47.35 14.86 25.21
N ALA A 25 -46.83 14.56 26.41
CA ALA A 25 -47.34 13.83 27.57
C ALA A 25 -48.53 12.83 27.49
N ALA A 26 -48.20 11.61 27.95
CA ALA A 26 -48.84 10.82 29.01
C ALA A 26 -50.36 10.60 29.06
N HIS A 27 -50.75 9.32 29.14
CA HIS A 27 -51.77 8.86 30.09
C HIS A 27 -51.44 7.47 30.63
N GLU A 28 -51.46 7.41 31.96
CA GLU A 28 -51.34 6.28 32.87
C GLU A 28 -52.64 5.46 32.90
N SER A 29 -52.56 4.12 33.01
CA SER A 29 -53.55 3.29 33.75
C SER A 29 -53.13 1.81 33.85
N ALA A 30 -52.80 1.44 35.09
CA ALA A 30 -53.14 0.21 35.83
C ALA A 30 -52.72 -1.19 35.32
N GLU A 31 -51.89 -1.85 36.14
CA GLU A 31 -51.77 -3.31 36.29
C GLU A 31 -53.05 -3.94 36.87
N PRO A 32 -53.19 -5.28 36.78
CA PRO A 32 -52.95 -6.06 38.00
C PRO A 32 -52.14 -7.36 37.83
N ALA A 33 -51.32 -7.58 38.85
CA ALA A 33 -50.72 -8.78 39.45
C ALA A 33 -51.03 -10.21 38.94
N GLY A 34 -49.97 -11.03 38.94
CA GLY A 34 -49.94 -12.50 39.00
C GLY A 34 -49.25 -13.09 37.76
N VAL A 35 -48.21 -13.91 37.78
CA VAL A 35 -47.70 -14.86 38.78
C VAL A 35 -46.20 -15.03 38.51
N ALA A 36 -45.39 -15.15 39.56
CA ALA A 36 -43.97 -15.43 39.46
C ALA A 36 -43.74 -16.85 38.91
N ASP A 37 -42.96 -16.95 37.85
CA ASP A 37 -42.24 -18.18 37.50
C ASP A 37 -40.75 -17.83 37.38
N ALA A 38 -40.03 -18.10 38.46
CA ALA A 38 -38.59 -17.92 38.54
C ALA A 38 -37.92 -19.10 37.84
N SER A 39 -37.81 -19.04 36.51
CA SER A 39 -36.79 -19.80 35.79
C SER A 39 -35.56 -18.91 35.65
N ALA A 40 -34.60 -19.12 36.54
CA ALA A 40 -33.27 -18.56 36.42
C ALA A 40 -32.60 -19.12 35.16
N ALA A 41 -32.80 -18.43 34.03
CA ALA A 41 -31.88 -18.54 32.92
C ALA A 41 -30.56 -17.95 33.38
N ALA A 42 -29.60 -18.82 33.68
CA ALA A 42 -28.21 -18.44 33.82
C ALA A 42 -27.83 -17.68 32.54
N GLY A 43 -27.65 -16.37 32.66
CA GLY A 43 -27.11 -15.56 31.58
C GLY A 43 -25.77 -16.15 31.20
N GLU A 44 -25.66 -16.59 29.94
CA GLU A 44 -24.37 -16.87 29.33
C GLU A 44 -23.47 -15.66 29.58
N PRO A 45 -22.22 -15.86 30.08
CA PRO A 45 -21.31 -14.75 30.25
C PRO A 45 -21.16 -14.10 28.87
N ALA A 46 -21.41 -12.78 28.81
CA ALA A 46 -21.09 -11.99 27.63
C ALA A 46 -19.67 -12.36 27.22
N ALA A 47 -19.52 -12.92 26.03
CA ALA A 47 -18.23 -13.27 25.48
C ALA A 47 -17.38 -12.00 25.53
N GLY A 48 -16.40 -11.98 26.44
CA GLY A 48 -15.46 -10.88 26.54
C GLY A 48 -14.84 -10.68 25.16
N GLU A 49 -14.78 -9.42 24.73
CA GLU A 49 -14.10 -9.04 23.50
C GLU A 49 -12.72 -9.73 23.48
N PRO A 50 -12.40 -10.50 22.42
CA PRO A 50 -11.16 -11.25 22.40
C PRO A 50 -10.00 -10.27 22.58
N ALA A 51 -9.10 -10.58 23.51
CA ALA A 51 -7.88 -9.80 23.70
C ALA A 51 -7.18 -9.62 22.34
N PRO A 52 -6.62 -8.43 22.05
CA PRO A 52 -5.96 -8.18 20.79
C PRO A 52 -4.87 -9.23 20.57
N VAL A 53 -4.96 -9.97 19.46
CA VAL A 53 -3.88 -10.84 19.02
C VAL A 53 -2.68 -9.95 18.71
N GLU A 54 -1.62 -10.08 19.51
CA GLU A 54 -0.36 -9.38 19.21
C GLU A 54 0.10 -9.80 17.80
N SER A 55 0.27 -8.82 16.92
CA SER A 55 0.81 -9.04 15.58
C SER A 55 2.21 -9.64 15.70
N VAL A 56 2.47 -10.72 14.95
CA VAL A 56 3.83 -11.29 14.80
C VAL A 56 4.77 -10.37 14.01
N TYR A 57 4.23 -9.32 13.40
CA TYR A 57 4.95 -8.31 12.65
C TYR A 57 5.07 -7.00 13.43
N VAL A 58 6.23 -6.36 13.32
CA VAL A 58 6.60 -5.19 14.11
C VAL A 58 6.85 -3.95 13.25
N SER A 59 6.62 -2.76 13.80
CA SER A 59 7.10 -1.49 13.22
C SER A 59 8.61 -1.34 13.40
N ILE A 60 9.22 -0.48 12.59
CA ILE A 60 10.65 -0.21 12.64
C ILE A 60 10.96 1.23 13.01
N PRO A 61 12.11 1.51 13.63
CA PRO A 61 12.59 2.88 13.79
C PRO A 61 12.85 3.53 12.43
N TYR A 62 12.66 4.84 12.37
CA TYR A 62 12.97 5.66 11.21
C TYR A 62 14.38 5.41 10.66
N GLN A 63 14.47 5.14 9.37
CA GLN A 63 15.68 5.10 8.57
C GLN A 63 15.65 6.25 7.57
N PRO A 64 16.72 7.06 7.47
CA PRO A 64 16.77 8.15 6.49
C PRO A 64 16.84 7.60 5.06
N PRO A 65 16.43 8.39 4.04
CA PRO A 65 16.60 8.03 2.64
C PRO A 65 18.03 7.62 2.30
N VAL A 66 18.15 6.68 1.37
CA VAL A 66 19.45 6.27 0.82
C VAL A 66 20.06 7.43 0.06
N LYS A 67 21.33 7.74 0.38
CA LYS A 67 22.04 8.85 -0.25
C LYS A 67 22.68 8.45 -1.58
N HIS A 68 23.17 7.22 -1.67
CA HIS A 68 23.97 6.72 -2.80
C HIS A 68 23.76 5.22 -3.02
N GLY A 69 24.02 4.80 -4.26
CA GLY A 69 24.02 3.41 -4.68
C GLY A 69 22.68 2.93 -5.23
N ALA A 70 22.76 1.91 -6.09
CA ALA A 70 21.59 1.23 -6.64
C ALA A 70 21.13 0.15 -5.66
N VAL A 71 20.34 0.52 -4.66
CA VAL A 71 19.76 -0.39 -3.66
C VAL A 71 18.28 -0.06 -3.42
N PRO A 72 17.47 -0.99 -2.89
CA PRO A 72 16.09 -0.69 -2.55
C PRO A 72 15.96 0.51 -1.60
N GLY A 73 15.04 1.41 -1.91
CA GLY A 73 14.86 2.70 -1.24
C GLY A 73 15.71 3.85 -1.78
N ALA A 74 16.60 3.60 -2.76
CA ALA A 74 17.38 4.65 -3.38
C ALA A 74 16.56 5.50 -4.34
N LYS A 75 16.88 6.80 -4.36
CA LYS A 75 16.33 7.74 -5.33
C LYS A 75 16.81 7.41 -6.73
N ILE A 76 15.88 7.34 -7.67
CA ILE A 76 16.16 7.33 -9.09
C ILE A 76 15.59 8.58 -9.75
N HIS A 77 16.32 9.07 -10.73
CA HIS A 77 15.81 10.08 -11.65
C HIS A 77 15.33 9.38 -12.92
N VAL A 78 14.09 9.64 -13.28
CA VAL A 78 13.44 9.12 -14.48
C VAL A 78 13.35 10.25 -15.50
N THR A 79 13.80 9.98 -16.72
CA THR A 79 13.61 10.87 -17.87
C THR A 79 12.72 10.17 -18.89
N GLN A 80 11.59 10.81 -19.21
CA GLN A 80 10.60 10.33 -20.17
C GLN A 80 10.99 10.74 -21.60
N ALA A 81 10.32 10.14 -22.60
CA ALA A 81 10.63 10.37 -24.00
C ALA A 81 10.41 11.82 -24.48
N ASP A 82 9.50 12.55 -23.82
CA ASP A 82 9.22 13.97 -24.08
C ASP A 82 10.24 14.91 -23.39
N GLY A 83 11.23 14.36 -22.70
CA GLY A 83 12.25 15.09 -21.95
C GLY A 83 11.77 15.57 -20.58
N SER A 84 10.52 15.33 -20.20
CA SER A 84 10.06 15.51 -18.82
C SER A 84 10.73 14.48 -17.90
N GLY A 85 10.75 14.75 -16.61
CA GLY A 85 11.35 13.84 -15.66
C GLY A 85 10.83 14.03 -14.25
N GLY A 86 11.07 13.01 -13.44
CA GLY A 86 10.63 12.95 -12.06
C GLY A 86 11.59 12.14 -11.21
N ASN A 87 11.36 12.16 -9.90
CA ASN A 87 12.05 11.25 -9.00
C ASN A 87 11.11 10.12 -8.64
N CYS A 88 11.66 8.91 -8.61
CA CYS A 88 11.01 7.73 -8.06
C CYS A 88 12.00 7.03 -7.12
N THR A 89 11.58 5.89 -6.58
CA THR A 89 12.35 5.04 -5.70
C THR A 89 12.64 3.69 -6.36
N LEU A 90 13.85 3.17 -6.16
CA LEU A 90 14.15 1.76 -6.46
C LEU A 90 13.44 0.85 -5.47
N GLY A 91 12.60 -0.02 -6.00
CA GLY A 91 11.89 -1.05 -5.26
C GLY A 91 12.74 -2.28 -4.98
N PRO A 92 12.09 -3.41 -4.64
CA PRO A 92 12.78 -4.65 -4.35
C PRO A 92 13.65 -5.17 -5.50
N ALA A 93 14.78 -5.77 -5.14
CA ALA A 93 15.62 -6.48 -6.09
C ALA A 93 15.04 -7.86 -6.41
N VAL A 94 15.07 -8.24 -7.67
CA VAL A 94 14.49 -9.48 -8.20
C VAL A 94 15.43 -10.18 -9.16
N ARG A 95 15.25 -11.49 -9.30
CA ARG A 95 15.95 -12.35 -10.25
C ARG A 95 14.96 -13.16 -11.05
N GLN A 96 15.23 -13.31 -12.34
CA GLN A 96 14.53 -14.24 -13.21
C GLN A 96 15.25 -15.60 -13.22
N PRO A 97 14.69 -16.68 -12.64
CA PRO A 97 15.40 -17.94 -12.49
C PRO A 97 15.80 -18.59 -13.82
N SER A 98 14.98 -18.43 -14.86
CA SER A 98 15.22 -19.06 -16.17
C SER A 98 16.42 -18.49 -16.92
N THR A 99 16.77 -17.22 -16.69
CA THR A 99 17.84 -16.51 -17.41
C THR A 99 18.97 -16.03 -16.50
N GLY A 100 18.75 -16.01 -15.19
CA GLY A 100 19.65 -15.41 -14.22
C GLY A 100 19.67 -13.87 -14.25
N ARG A 101 18.87 -13.22 -15.11
CA ARG A 101 18.77 -11.76 -15.18
C ARG A 101 18.27 -11.20 -13.85
N THR A 102 18.82 -10.06 -13.45
CA THR A 102 18.41 -9.34 -12.24
C THR A 102 17.84 -7.98 -12.59
N GLY A 103 16.96 -7.47 -11.73
CA GLY A 103 16.40 -6.13 -11.88
C GLY A 103 15.90 -5.57 -10.56
N PHE A 104 15.58 -4.29 -10.56
CA PHE A 104 14.84 -3.65 -9.49
C PHE A 104 13.40 -3.44 -9.95
N LEU A 105 12.43 -3.73 -9.09
CA LEU A 105 11.07 -3.27 -9.31
C LEU A 105 10.97 -1.78 -9.00
N THR A 106 9.94 -1.12 -9.51
CA THR A 106 9.55 0.26 -9.20
C THR A 106 8.08 0.45 -9.59
N ALA A 107 7.53 1.67 -9.54
CA ALA A 107 6.18 1.94 -10.02
C ALA A 107 6.14 2.01 -11.55
N GLY A 108 5.05 1.58 -12.16
CA GLY A 108 4.87 1.55 -13.61
C GLY A 108 4.83 2.95 -14.21
N HIS A 109 4.16 3.90 -13.54
CA HIS A 109 4.15 5.31 -13.93
C HIS A 109 5.52 6.00 -13.89
N CYS A 110 6.55 5.35 -13.33
CA CYS A 110 7.95 5.77 -13.45
C CYS A 110 8.59 5.33 -14.78
N ALA A 111 7.80 4.94 -15.79
CA ALA A 111 8.25 4.57 -17.13
C ALA A 111 9.21 5.62 -17.71
N GLY A 112 10.39 5.18 -18.15
CA GLY A 112 11.41 6.05 -18.72
C GLY A 112 12.85 5.57 -18.52
N THR A 113 13.80 6.38 -18.98
CA THR A 113 15.23 6.18 -18.76
C THR A 113 15.59 6.48 -17.31
N VAL A 114 16.31 5.57 -16.65
CA VAL A 114 16.64 5.68 -15.23
C VAL A 114 18.12 5.97 -15.02
N THR A 115 18.37 6.94 -14.15
CA THR A 115 19.69 7.17 -13.56
C THR A 115 19.64 7.11 -12.03
N VAL A 116 20.74 6.65 -11.43
CA VAL A 116 20.99 6.68 -9.98
C VAL A 116 22.37 7.28 -9.76
N ASP A 117 22.49 8.28 -8.89
CA ASP A 117 23.72 9.07 -8.71
C ASP A 117 24.29 9.66 -10.02
N GLY A 118 23.43 9.89 -11.03
CA GLY A 118 23.84 10.37 -12.36
C GLY A 118 24.37 9.28 -13.30
N GLU A 119 24.42 8.01 -12.87
CA GLU A 119 24.79 6.88 -13.70
C GLU A 119 23.56 6.20 -14.30
N TYR A 120 23.63 5.82 -15.58
CA TYR A 120 22.57 5.07 -16.24
C TYR A 120 22.40 3.69 -15.61
N LEU A 121 21.17 3.37 -15.21
CA LEU A 121 20.83 2.10 -14.59
C LEU A 121 20.09 1.16 -15.54
N GLY A 122 19.24 1.70 -16.41
CA GLY A 122 18.36 0.95 -17.30
C GLY A 122 17.15 1.78 -17.73
N GLU A 123 16.16 1.12 -18.31
CA GLU A 123 14.84 1.69 -18.56
C GLU A 123 13.80 0.98 -17.69
N VAL A 124 12.79 1.72 -17.22
CA VAL A 124 11.61 1.11 -16.60
C VAL A 124 10.74 0.50 -17.70
N GLU A 125 10.70 -0.83 -17.72
CA GLU A 125 9.67 -1.58 -18.44
C GLU A 125 8.39 -1.55 -17.61
N GLU A 126 7.40 -0.83 -18.10
CA GLU A 126 6.09 -0.69 -17.44
C GLU A 126 5.32 -2.02 -17.44
N ILE A 127 4.73 -2.34 -16.30
CA ILE A 127 3.89 -3.50 -16.07
C ILE A 127 2.52 -2.98 -15.63
N ARG A 128 1.79 -2.37 -16.56
CA ARG A 128 0.43 -1.92 -16.28
C ARG A 128 -0.60 -2.98 -16.59
N VAL A 129 -1.52 -3.17 -15.65
CA VAL A 129 -2.89 -3.61 -15.94
C VAL A 129 -3.74 -2.40 -15.64
N THR A 130 -4.11 -1.66 -16.68
CA THR A 130 -4.83 -0.40 -16.54
C THR A 130 -6.24 -0.62 -16.00
N ARG A 131 -6.61 0.24 -15.06
CA ARG A 131 -7.97 0.40 -14.50
C ARG A 131 -8.99 0.86 -15.55
N ASP A 132 -8.52 1.40 -16.68
CA ASP A 132 -9.30 2.20 -17.62
C ASP A 132 -9.83 1.44 -18.84
N GLU A 133 -9.42 0.20 -19.08
CA GLU A 133 -9.98 -0.59 -20.19
C GLU A 133 -11.43 -1.06 -19.91
N ASP A 134 -11.87 -0.97 -18.65
CA ASP A 134 -13.20 -1.32 -18.17
C ASP A 134 -13.77 -0.26 -17.21
N ALA A 135 -13.71 1.03 -17.57
CA ALA A 135 -14.33 2.10 -16.77
C ALA A 135 -15.84 1.86 -16.51
N ASP A 136 -16.50 1.08 -17.38
CA ASP A 136 -17.90 0.67 -17.30
C ASP A 136 -18.14 -0.60 -16.44
N ALA A 137 -17.10 -1.31 -15.99
CA ALA A 137 -17.28 -2.47 -15.13
C ALA A 137 -17.70 -2.05 -13.71
N PRO A 138 -18.68 -2.75 -13.08
CA PRO A 138 -19.07 -2.54 -11.70
C PRO A 138 -17.86 -2.56 -10.75
N VAL A 139 -17.90 -1.76 -9.69
CA VAL A 139 -16.80 -1.56 -8.71
C VAL A 139 -16.29 -2.88 -8.06
N GLY A 140 -17.01 -3.99 -8.20
CA GLY A 140 -16.60 -5.34 -7.74
C GLY A 140 -16.09 -6.31 -8.81
N GLU A 141 -16.12 -5.94 -10.10
CA GLU A 141 -15.70 -6.79 -11.24
C GLU A 141 -14.45 -6.25 -11.96
N ARG A 142 -13.95 -5.08 -11.55
CA ARG A 142 -12.76 -4.46 -12.14
C ARG A 142 -11.53 -5.32 -11.86
N PRO A 143 -10.72 -5.69 -12.87
CA PRO A 143 -9.44 -6.29 -12.62
C PRO A 143 -8.60 -5.33 -11.76
N PRO A 144 -7.79 -5.86 -10.84
CA PRO A 144 -7.01 -5.02 -9.97
C PRO A 144 -6.00 -4.21 -10.78
N ALA A 145 -5.96 -2.89 -10.58
CA ALA A 145 -4.96 -2.03 -11.20
C ALA A 145 -3.57 -2.42 -10.69
N GLU A 146 -2.68 -2.75 -11.60
CA GLU A 146 -1.25 -2.95 -11.31
C GLU A 146 -0.50 -1.82 -11.96
N ASP A 147 0.30 -1.11 -11.17
CA ASP A 147 1.17 -0.03 -11.59
C ASP A 147 2.59 -0.32 -11.13
N SER A 148 3.08 -1.48 -11.55
CA SER A 148 4.46 -1.91 -11.31
C SER A 148 5.33 -1.66 -12.54
N GLY A 149 6.63 -1.58 -12.34
CA GLY A 149 7.63 -1.49 -13.38
C GLY A 149 8.88 -2.27 -12.99
N ILE A 150 9.72 -2.59 -13.97
CA ILE A 150 10.99 -3.28 -13.73
C ILE A 150 12.12 -2.62 -14.50
N ILE A 151 13.27 -2.47 -13.84
CA ILE A 151 14.52 -2.00 -14.42
C ILE A 151 15.48 -3.18 -14.43
N TRP A 152 15.74 -3.75 -15.60
CA TRP A 152 16.71 -4.85 -15.72
C TRP A 152 18.13 -4.30 -15.64
N THR A 153 18.88 -4.78 -14.66
CA THR A 153 20.25 -4.31 -14.41
C THR A 153 21.03 -5.34 -13.58
N PRO A 154 22.32 -5.60 -13.90
CA PRO A 154 23.16 -6.47 -13.08
C PRO A 154 23.40 -5.92 -11.67
N ARG A 155 23.23 -4.60 -11.47
CA ARG A 155 23.38 -3.94 -10.15
C ARG A 155 22.42 -4.52 -9.11
N ALA A 156 21.24 -4.99 -9.53
CA ALA A 156 20.30 -5.67 -8.65
C ALA A 156 20.79 -7.01 -8.12
N GLY A 157 21.80 -7.63 -8.76
CA GLY A 157 22.44 -8.85 -8.29
C GLY A 157 23.48 -8.64 -7.18
N GLU A 158 23.76 -7.40 -6.79
CA GLU A 158 24.73 -7.09 -5.75
C GLU A 158 24.20 -7.40 -4.35
N LYS A 159 25.09 -7.79 -3.44
CA LYS A 159 24.70 -8.20 -2.07
C LYS A 159 23.89 -7.14 -1.33
N ALA A 160 24.19 -5.86 -1.53
CA ALA A 160 23.48 -4.76 -0.89
C ALA A 160 22.02 -4.65 -1.35
N ALA A 161 21.69 -5.14 -2.55
CA ALA A 161 20.34 -5.13 -3.09
C ALA A 161 19.40 -6.12 -2.39
N ALA A 162 19.94 -7.08 -1.63
CA ALA A 162 19.19 -8.04 -0.84
C ALA A 162 18.68 -7.49 0.51
N TYR A 163 18.77 -6.17 0.72
CA TYR A 163 18.37 -5.48 1.94
C TYR A 163 17.40 -4.35 1.64
N VAL A 164 16.44 -4.14 2.55
CA VAL A 164 15.52 -2.99 2.55
C VAL A 164 15.57 -2.33 3.91
N ALA A 165 15.80 -1.02 3.98
CA ALA A 165 15.90 -0.28 5.25
C ALA A 165 16.88 -0.92 6.25
N GLY A 166 18.00 -1.48 5.75
CA GLY A 166 19.01 -2.17 6.57
C GLY A 166 18.64 -3.58 7.02
N ARG A 167 17.52 -4.15 6.54
CA ARG A 167 17.01 -5.46 6.94
C ARG A 167 17.18 -6.49 5.83
N PRO A 168 17.61 -7.72 6.14
CA PRO A 168 17.74 -8.77 5.14
C PRO A 168 16.36 -9.13 4.58
N VAL A 169 16.24 -9.20 3.26
CA VAL A 169 15.05 -9.73 2.60
C VAL A 169 15.10 -11.26 2.69
N ILE A 170 14.04 -11.86 3.24
CA ILE A 170 13.92 -13.33 3.34
C ILE A 170 12.91 -13.91 2.34
N GLY A 171 12.16 -13.06 1.63
CA GLY A 171 11.23 -13.47 0.61
C GLY A 171 10.13 -12.45 0.38
N ALA A 172 9.02 -12.92 -0.18
CA ALA A 172 7.80 -12.16 -0.35
C ALA A 172 6.61 -13.01 0.09
N LEU A 173 5.57 -12.37 0.62
CA LEU A 173 4.31 -13.06 0.85
C LEU A 173 3.66 -13.46 -0.48
N SER A 174 3.03 -14.62 -0.49
CA SER A 174 2.06 -14.95 -1.53
C SER A 174 0.83 -14.04 -1.42
N GLU A 175 0.08 -13.92 -2.52
CA GLU A 175 -1.17 -13.17 -2.55
C GLU A 175 -2.19 -13.73 -1.54
N THR A 176 -2.24 -15.05 -1.37
CA THR A 176 -3.09 -15.71 -0.37
C THR A 176 -2.72 -15.34 1.06
N GLU A 177 -1.43 -15.37 1.42
CA GLU A 177 -0.97 -14.97 2.76
C GLU A 177 -1.24 -13.48 3.02
N LEU A 178 -1.02 -12.63 2.03
CA LEU A 178 -1.33 -11.20 2.10
C LEU A 178 -2.82 -10.93 2.39
N HIS A 179 -3.72 -11.66 1.72
CA HIS A 179 -5.17 -11.53 1.95
C HIS A 179 -5.63 -12.03 3.33
N ALA A 180 -4.83 -12.91 3.96
CA ALA A 180 -5.09 -13.46 5.28
C ALA A 180 -4.57 -12.57 6.42
N LEU A 181 -3.82 -11.50 6.14
CA LEU A 181 -3.32 -10.59 7.16
C LEU A 181 -4.47 -9.90 7.92
N PRO A 182 -4.36 -9.76 9.26
CA PRO A 182 -5.26 -8.91 10.04
C PRO A 182 -5.29 -7.47 9.53
N ARG A 183 -6.49 -6.97 9.28
CA ARG A 183 -6.76 -5.64 8.72
C ARG A 183 -7.19 -4.71 9.85
N SER A 184 -6.72 -3.47 9.86
CA SER A 184 -7.40 -2.45 10.68
C SER A 184 -8.65 -1.94 9.97
N THR A 185 -9.60 -1.45 10.74
CA THR A 185 -10.58 -0.49 10.22
C THR A 185 -9.82 0.80 9.88
N MET A 186 -10.28 1.59 8.89
CA MET A 186 -9.63 2.88 8.58
C MET A 186 -9.65 3.87 9.77
N ASP A 187 -10.37 3.54 10.84
CA ASP A 187 -10.56 4.34 12.04
C ASP A 187 -9.49 4.02 13.12
N ASN A 188 -8.21 4.28 12.81
CA ASN A 188 -7.09 4.34 13.79
C ASN A 188 -6.92 3.16 14.77
N ASP A 189 -7.50 1.99 14.50
CA ASP A 189 -7.33 0.84 15.38
C ASP A 189 -5.88 0.33 15.28
N ALA A 190 -5.20 0.25 16.43
CA ALA A 190 -3.90 -0.39 16.61
C ALA A 190 -3.90 -1.91 16.33
N ALA A 191 -5.02 -2.45 15.82
CA ALA A 191 -5.26 -3.86 15.55
C ALA A 191 -4.80 -4.34 14.15
N GLY A 192 -4.36 -3.43 13.28
CA GLY A 192 -3.81 -3.79 11.97
C GLY A 192 -2.35 -4.26 12.04
N VAL A 193 -1.97 -5.17 11.12
CA VAL A 193 -0.56 -5.53 10.93
C VAL A 193 0.26 -4.28 10.56
N PRO A 194 1.40 -4.02 11.22
CA PRO A 194 2.32 -2.96 10.79
C PRO A 194 2.92 -3.29 9.42
N VAL A 195 2.72 -2.39 8.47
CA VAL A 195 3.33 -2.41 7.13
C VAL A 195 4.32 -1.28 7.06
N CYS A 196 5.54 -1.58 6.66
CA CYS A 196 6.60 -0.61 6.51
C CYS A 196 6.94 -0.38 5.04
N ASN A 197 7.42 0.82 4.75
CA ASN A 197 7.86 1.25 3.44
C ASN A 197 9.22 1.92 3.58
N PHE A 198 9.97 2.02 2.49
CA PHE A 198 11.28 2.69 2.50
C PHE A 198 11.54 3.46 1.21
N GLY A 199 11.32 4.77 1.26
CA GLY A 199 11.28 5.64 0.10
C GLY A 199 12.40 6.66 0.01
N ALA A 200 12.64 7.13 -1.20
CA ALA A 200 13.66 8.11 -1.53
C ALA A 200 13.39 9.50 -0.94
N THR A 201 12.13 9.84 -0.66
CA THR A 201 11.74 11.14 -0.10
C THR A 201 11.52 11.01 1.40
N THR A 202 10.69 10.06 1.83
CA THR A 202 10.27 9.95 3.23
C THR A 202 11.30 9.21 4.10
N GLY A 203 12.13 8.33 3.53
CA GLY A 203 12.88 7.35 4.30
C GLY A 203 11.96 6.20 4.69
N SER A 204 12.12 5.62 5.88
CA SER A 204 11.21 4.55 6.33
C SER A 204 10.02 5.10 7.09
N TRP A 205 8.82 4.59 6.79
CA TRP A 205 7.63 4.82 7.58
C TRP A 205 6.83 3.52 7.71
N CYS A 206 6.08 3.38 8.80
CA CYS A 206 5.18 2.25 8.98
C CYS A 206 3.78 2.75 9.35
N SER A 207 2.79 1.98 8.95
CA SER A 207 1.38 2.27 9.15
C SER A 207 0.58 0.97 9.23
N SER A 208 -0.70 1.06 9.59
CA SER A 208 -1.57 -0.11 9.67
C SER A 208 -1.98 -0.60 8.30
N PHE A 209 -1.98 -1.92 8.10
CA PHE A 209 -2.56 -2.56 6.93
C PHE A 209 -4.09 -2.47 6.95
N TRP A 210 -4.70 -1.88 5.91
CA TRP A 210 -6.17 -1.74 5.80
C TRP A 210 -6.81 -2.83 4.94
N GLY A 211 -5.99 -3.58 4.20
CA GLY A 211 -6.43 -4.67 3.35
C GLY A 211 -5.64 -4.74 2.04
N ALA A 212 -5.80 -5.89 1.38
CA ALA A 212 -5.33 -6.14 0.03
C ALA A 212 -6.52 -6.65 -0.77
N GLY A 213 -6.94 -5.90 -1.79
CA GLY A 213 -7.98 -6.30 -2.73
C GLY A 213 -7.47 -6.05 -4.14
N GLY A 214 -7.73 -4.83 -4.62
CA GLY A 214 -7.10 -4.30 -5.84
C GLY A 214 -5.62 -3.99 -5.65
N TYR A 215 -5.31 -3.35 -4.55
CA TYR A 215 -3.99 -2.85 -4.13
C TYR A 215 -3.84 -3.08 -2.61
N ILE A 216 -2.66 -2.83 -2.06
CA ILE A 216 -2.41 -2.81 -0.61
C ILE A 216 -2.66 -1.41 -0.09
N GLY A 217 -3.54 -1.25 0.91
CA GLY A 217 -3.73 0.03 1.59
C GLY A 217 -2.82 0.16 2.81
N SER A 218 -1.97 1.20 2.85
CA SER A 218 -1.21 1.54 4.06
C SER A 218 -0.96 3.05 4.28
N GLY A 219 -1.12 3.94 3.31
CA GLY A 219 -0.92 5.39 3.53
C GLY A 219 0.50 5.84 3.89
N GLY A 220 0.71 7.17 3.85
CA GLY A 220 1.92 7.84 4.34
C GLY A 220 2.99 8.12 3.29
N GLY A 221 2.80 7.68 2.03
CA GLY A 221 3.70 8.03 0.93
C GLY A 221 3.50 9.48 0.46
N ILE A 222 4.55 10.07 -0.11
CA ILE A 222 4.50 11.37 -0.79
C ILE A 222 5.23 11.30 -2.15
N ASP A 223 5.15 12.38 -2.92
CA ASP A 223 5.83 12.47 -4.22
C ASP A 223 7.32 12.09 -4.11
N GLY A 224 7.76 11.21 -5.01
CA GLY A 224 9.11 10.64 -5.03
C GLY A 224 9.26 9.29 -4.33
N ASP A 225 8.31 8.91 -3.47
CA ASP A 225 8.28 7.56 -2.86
C ASP A 225 7.65 6.50 -3.78
N SER A 226 7.11 6.88 -4.93
CA SER A 226 6.67 5.93 -5.96
C SER A 226 7.77 4.93 -6.29
N GLY A 227 7.44 3.64 -6.26
CA GLY A 227 8.38 2.54 -6.44
C GLY A 227 8.99 2.00 -5.15
N SER A 228 8.71 2.60 -3.99
CA SER A 228 9.27 2.15 -2.71
C SER A 228 8.92 0.69 -2.42
N PRO A 229 9.85 -0.11 -1.88
CA PRO A 229 9.52 -1.41 -1.32
C PRO A 229 8.55 -1.25 -0.16
N MET A 230 7.45 -1.99 -0.21
CA MET A 230 6.52 -2.19 0.90
C MET A 230 6.73 -3.60 1.46
N PHE A 231 6.89 -3.69 2.79
CA PHE A 231 7.31 -4.91 3.46
C PHE A 231 6.76 -5.01 4.88
N LEU A 232 6.68 -6.25 5.36
CA LEU A 232 6.50 -6.57 6.77
C LEU A 232 7.86 -6.82 7.42
N VAL A 233 7.92 -6.69 8.74
CA VAL A 233 9.09 -7.08 9.52
C VAL A 233 8.71 -8.13 10.54
N ASP A 234 9.34 -9.30 10.46
CA ASP A 234 9.11 -10.39 11.39
C ASP A 234 9.74 -10.12 12.78
N GLY A 235 9.48 -11.01 13.74
CA GLY A 235 10.04 -10.90 15.10
C GLY A 235 11.57 -10.97 15.18
N ASP A 236 12.23 -11.52 14.16
CA ASP A 236 13.69 -11.59 14.05
C ASP A 236 14.29 -10.35 13.37
N GLY A 237 13.44 -9.45 12.86
CA GLY A 237 13.83 -8.20 12.22
C GLY A 237 14.09 -8.30 10.72
N ASN A 238 13.75 -9.42 10.07
CA ASN A 238 13.89 -9.61 8.63
C ASN A 238 12.74 -8.95 7.86
N ALA A 239 13.01 -8.54 6.62
CA ALA A 239 12.01 -7.98 5.73
C ALA A 239 11.35 -9.06 4.87
N ILE A 240 10.00 -9.05 4.86
CA ILE A 240 9.18 -9.87 3.96
C ILE A 240 8.43 -8.92 3.03
N LEU A 241 8.73 -8.99 1.74
CA LEU A 241 8.18 -8.05 0.77
C LEU A 241 6.70 -8.35 0.48
N ILE A 242 5.90 -7.30 0.31
CA ILE A 242 4.46 -7.43 0.00
C ILE A 242 4.03 -6.57 -1.19
N GLY A 243 4.70 -5.45 -1.45
CA GLY A 243 4.25 -4.52 -2.48
C GLY A 243 5.30 -3.53 -2.97
N VAL A 244 4.88 -2.72 -3.93
CA VAL A 244 5.61 -1.59 -4.48
C VAL A 244 4.70 -0.38 -4.47
N VAL A 245 5.08 0.69 -3.76
CA VAL A 245 4.26 1.91 -3.63
C VAL A 245 3.98 2.51 -5.00
N ASP A 246 2.71 2.73 -5.32
CA ASP A 246 2.27 3.32 -6.59
C ASP A 246 1.45 4.61 -6.39
N ASP A 247 0.90 4.83 -5.20
CA ASP A 247 0.26 6.08 -4.81
C ASP A 247 0.46 6.39 -3.31
N PRO A 248 0.12 7.61 -2.83
CA PRO A 248 0.25 7.97 -1.42
C PRO A 248 -0.54 7.09 -0.43
N ALA A 249 -1.58 6.41 -0.91
CA ALA A 249 -2.51 5.60 -0.12
C ALA A 249 -2.14 4.10 -0.12
N GLY A 250 -1.31 3.64 -1.05
CA GLY A 250 -1.13 2.23 -1.27
C GLY A 250 -0.02 1.81 -2.23
N ALA A 251 -0.06 0.51 -2.52
CA ALA A 251 0.94 -0.17 -3.32
C ALA A 251 0.34 -1.26 -4.20
N SER A 252 0.99 -1.48 -5.34
CA SER A 252 0.79 -2.65 -6.18
C SER A 252 1.21 -3.92 -5.42
N ILE A 253 0.43 -4.99 -5.58
CA ILE A 253 0.67 -6.28 -4.92
C ILE A 253 1.83 -7.00 -5.61
N LEU A 254 2.96 -7.14 -4.89
CA LEU A 254 4.21 -7.69 -5.43
C LEU A 254 4.04 -9.11 -5.99
N ALA A 255 3.29 -9.97 -5.30
CA ALA A 255 3.09 -11.36 -5.68
C ALA A 255 2.53 -11.52 -7.12
N ARG A 256 1.76 -10.54 -7.61
CA ARG A 256 1.21 -10.54 -8.97
C ARG A 256 2.31 -10.31 -10.01
N THR A 257 3.15 -9.31 -9.78
CA THR A 257 4.30 -9.00 -10.64
C THR A 257 5.29 -10.16 -10.68
N LEU A 258 5.60 -10.74 -9.51
CA LEU A 258 6.49 -11.90 -9.40
C LEU A 258 5.99 -13.07 -10.26
N ARG A 259 4.70 -13.40 -10.15
CA ARG A 259 4.05 -14.45 -10.92
C ARG A 259 4.03 -14.14 -12.42
N ARG A 260 3.66 -12.92 -12.81
CA ARG A 260 3.54 -12.51 -14.23
C ARG A 260 4.88 -12.61 -14.96
N LEU A 261 5.94 -12.08 -14.35
CA LEU A 261 7.27 -12.05 -14.95
C LEU A 261 8.10 -13.31 -14.71
N LYS A 262 7.58 -14.25 -13.90
CA LYS A 262 8.29 -15.46 -13.46
C LYS A 262 9.63 -15.10 -12.82
N ILE A 263 9.60 -14.15 -11.90
CA ILE A 263 10.74 -13.64 -11.15
C ILE A 263 10.56 -13.94 -9.66
N GLN A 264 11.66 -13.88 -8.91
CA GLN A 264 11.70 -14.08 -7.47
C GLN A 264 12.45 -12.92 -6.82
N PRO A 265 12.10 -12.53 -5.58
CA PRO A 265 12.93 -11.63 -4.80
C PRO A 265 14.35 -12.15 -4.66
N ILE A 266 15.32 -11.25 -4.66
CA ILE A 266 16.67 -11.57 -4.23
C ILE A 266 16.68 -11.52 -2.69
N THR A 267 17.03 -12.66 -2.08
CA THR A 267 17.14 -12.84 -0.64
C THR A 267 18.57 -12.64 -0.16
N ALA A 268 18.74 -12.31 1.13
CA ALA A 268 20.06 -12.15 1.75
C ALA A 268 20.77 -13.49 2.04
N PHE A 269 20.08 -14.61 1.84
CA PHE A 269 20.52 -15.98 2.12
C PHE A 269 20.33 -16.87 0.90
#